data_AF-H8MKQ1-F1
#
_entry.id   AF-H8MKQ1-F1
#
_cell.length_a   1.000
_cell.length_b   1.000
_cell.length_c   1.000
_cell.angle_alpha   90.00
_cell.angle_beta   90.00
_cell.angle_gamma   90.00
#
_symmetry.space_group_name_H-M   'P 1'
#
loop_
_entity.id
_entity.type
_entity.pdbx_description
1 polymer ?
#
loop_
_entity_poly.entity_id
_entity_poly.type
_entity_poly.pdbx_seq_one_letter_code
_entity_poly.pdbx_strand_id
1 'polypeptide(L)'
;MSKTNVSGSLLRRVLLLDGVASGATGLLGALAAEPLGTLTGLEPGILRAAGVGLIPFALLLVYLAARATLPSWPVWCVVAVNVTWVVDSVLLLTHGPTTPTGLGVAFVMAQALAVTVFAALEYAGLRRGAAVATA
;
A
#
# COMPACT_ATOMS: atom_id res chain seq x y z
N MET A 1 31.51 5.07 16.66
CA MET A 1 30.81 3.76 16.52
C MET A 1 29.64 3.95 15.55
N SER A 2 29.84 3.63 14.26
CA SER A 2 28.80 3.80 13.25
C SER A 2 27.98 2.51 13.15
N LYS A 3 26.78 2.49 13.78
CA LYS A 3 25.78 1.44 13.53
C LYS A 3 24.92 1.89 12.36
N THR A 4 25.44 1.79 11.14
CA THR A 4 24.62 1.94 9.93
C THR A 4 23.73 0.70 9.78
N ASN A 5 22.61 0.69 10.53
CA ASN A 5 21.50 -0.25 10.35
C ASN A 5 20.70 0.14 9.10
N VAL A 6 21.30 -0.03 7.92
CA VAL A 6 20.67 0.36 6.64
C VAL A 6 19.42 -0.49 6.34
N SER A 7 19.37 -1.75 6.80
CA SER A 7 18.17 -2.61 6.64
C SER A 7 17.00 -2.15 7.52
N GLY A 8 17.28 -1.84 8.79
CA GLY A 8 16.28 -1.34 9.72
C GLY A 8 15.77 0.06 9.38
N SER A 9 16.60 0.91 8.77
CA SER A 9 16.18 2.24 8.32
C SER A 9 15.47 2.23 6.97
N LEU A 10 15.88 1.37 6.03
CA LEU A 10 15.22 1.24 4.71
C LEU A 10 13.80 0.70 4.87
N LEU A 11 13.61 -0.41 5.59
CA LEU A 11 12.26 -1.00 5.77
C LEU A 11 11.30 0.01 6.41
N ARG A 12 11.75 0.77 7.41
CA ARG A 12 10.94 1.82 8.03
C ARG A 12 10.58 2.95 7.06
N ARG A 13 11.52 3.37 6.20
CA ARG A 13 11.26 4.38 5.17
C ARG A 13 10.26 3.89 4.14
N VAL A 14 10.36 2.61 3.74
CA VAL A 14 9.40 1.98 2.82
C VAL A 14 8.01 1.96 3.45
N LEU A 15 7.87 1.46 4.69
CA LEU A 15 6.59 1.47 5.42
C LEU A 15 6.02 2.88 5.56
N LEU A 16 6.86 3.89 5.82
CA LEU A 16 6.40 5.27 5.92
C LEU A 16 5.93 5.81 4.56
N LEU A 17 6.67 5.56 3.49
CA LEU A 17 6.30 6.00 2.14
C LEU A 17 5.02 5.33 1.67
N ASP A 18 4.88 4.03 1.91
CA ASP A 18 3.64 3.31 1.64
C ASP A 18 2.50 3.88 2.48
N GLY A 19 2.68 4.06 3.79
CA GLY A 19 1.68 4.67 4.66
C GLY A 19 1.23 6.05 4.19
N VAL A 20 2.14 6.91 3.75
CA VAL A 20 1.80 8.23 3.19
C VAL A 20 1.06 8.11 1.86
N ALA A 21 1.51 7.24 0.95
CA ALA A 21 0.87 7.03 -0.34
C ALA A 21 -0.54 6.44 -0.18
N SER A 22 -0.66 5.38 0.63
CA SER A 22 -1.92 4.74 1.02
C SER A 22 -2.86 5.73 1.71
N GLY A 23 -2.35 6.58 2.60
CA GLY A 23 -3.15 7.61 3.26
C GLY A 23 -3.65 8.69 2.30
N ALA A 24 -2.80 9.16 1.39
CA ALA A 24 -3.16 10.14 0.38
C ALA A 24 -4.23 9.59 -0.59
N THR A 25 -4.02 8.39 -1.12
CA THR A 25 -4.99 7.68 -1.97
C THR A 25 -6.28 7.38 -1.20
N GLY A 26 -6.15 7.00 0.07
CA GLY A 26 -7.26 6.72 0.97
C GLY A 26 -8.18 7.92 1.18
N LEU A 27 -7.58 9.06 1.53
CA LEU A 27 -8.30 10.33 1.68
C LEU A 27 -8.92 10.79 0.36
N LEU A 28 -8.20 10.66 -0.76
CA LEU A 28 -8.72 10.98 -2.08
C LEU A 28 -9.98 10.15 -2.40
N GLY A 29 -9.93 8.83 -2.20
CA GLY A 29 -11.07 7.95 -2.41
C GLY A 29 -12.24 8.24 -1.45
N ALA A 30 -11.96 8.43 -0.16
CA ALA A 30 -12.99 8.64 0.84
C ALA A 30 -13.75 9.97 0.66
N LEU A 31 -13.03 11.04 0.33
CA LEU A 31 -13.56 12.41 0.28
C LEU A 31 -14.03 12.80 -1.13
N ALA A 32 -13.39 12.27 -2.19
CA ALA A 32 -13.62 12.68 -3.57
C ALA A 32 -14.12 11.53 -4.47
N ALA A 33 -14.72 10.48 -3.90
CA ALA A 33 -15.23 9.33 -4.64
C ALA A 33 -16.13 9.69 -5.84
N GLU A 34 -17.08 10.61 -5.68
CA GLU A 34 -18.00 10.97 -6.77
C GLU A 34 -17.34 11.70 -7.95
N PRO A 35 -16.62 12.81 -7.74
CA PRO A 35 -15.92 13.46 -8.84
C PRO A 35 -14.84 12.55 -9.44
N LEU A 36 -14.16 11.75 -8.62
CA LEU A 36 -13.18 10.78 -9.10
C LEU A 36 -13.85 9.68 -9.95
N GLY A 37 -14.99 9.15 -9.51
CA GLY A 37 -15.76 8.15 -10.25
C GLY A 37 -16.26 8.67 -11.59
N THR A 38 -16.67 9.93 -11.66
CA THR A 38 -17.07 10.60 -12.91
C THR A 38 -15.91 10.66 -13.92
N LEU A 39 -14.71 10.98 -13.47
CA LEU A 39 -13.51 11.08 -14.33
C LEU A 39 -12.97 9.71 -14.74
N THR A 40 -12.95 8.77 -13.79
CA THR A 40 -12.31 7.46 -13.94
C THR A 40 -13.24 6.39 -14.48
N GLY A 41 -14.56 6.61 -14.48
CA GLY A 41 -15.54 5.57 -14.79
C GLY A 41 -15.59 4.45 -13.75
N LEU A 42 -15.06 4.71 -12.54
CA LEU A 42 -15.11 3.81 -11.40
C LEU A 42 -16.37 4.07 -10.58
N GLU A 43 -17.00 3.01 -10.08
CA GLU A 43 -18.15 3.12 -9.19
C GLU A 43 -17.75 3.88 -7.89
N PRO A 44 -18.43 4.99 -7.53
CA PRO A 44 -18.05 5.82 -6.40
C PRO A 44 -18.07 5.10 -5.04
N GLY A 45 -19.00 4.17 -4.82
CA GLY A 45 -19.07 3.35 -3.63
C GLY A 45 -17.81 2.52 -3.41
N ILE A 46 -17.27 1.88 -4.44
CA ILE A 46 -16.00 1.13 -4.43
C ILE A 46 -14.86 2.07 -4.07
N LEU A 47 -14.76 3.23 -4.74
CA LEU A 47 -13.72 4.23 -4.46
C LEU A 47 -13.76 4.69 -2.99
N ARG A 48 -14.96 4.94 -2.47
CA ARG A 48 -15.16 5.40 -1.09
C ARG A 48 -14.82 4.31 -0.09
N ALA A 49 -15.28 3.09 -0.31
CA ALA A 49 -15.03 1.94 0.55
C ALA A 49 -13.53 1.60 0.59
N ALA A 50 -12.88 1.54 -0.57
CA ALA A 50 -11.45 1.38 -0.70
C ALA A 50 -10.69 2.50 0.01
N GLY A 51 -11.13 3.76 -0.18
CA GLY A 51 -10.55 4.92 0.47
C GLY A 51 -10.61 4.86 2.00
N VAL A 52 -11.79 4.54 2.54
CA VAL A 52 -12.00 4.37 3.99
C VAL A 52 -11.18 3.20 4.54
N GLY A 53 -11.05 2.09 3.80
CA GLY A 53 -10.23 0.94 4.19
C GLY A 53 -8.73 1.22 4.20
N LEU A 54 -8.24 2.07 3.28
CA LEU A 54 -6.84 2.46 3.21
C LEU A 54 -6.40 3.35 4.38
N ILE A 55 -7.30 4.16 4.95
CA ILE A 55 -6.96 5.06 6.07
C ILE A 55 -6.42 4.31 7.30
N PRO A 56 -7.11 3.30 7.87
CA PRO A 56 -6.57 2.55 9.00
C PRO A 56 -5.31 1.75 8.62
N PHE A 57 -5.21 1.26 7.39
CA PHE A 57 -3.99 0.60 6.90
C PHE A 57 -2.81 1.57 6.87
N ALA A 58 -2.97 2.76 6.30
CA ALA A 58 -1.98 3.83 6.30
C ALA A 58 -1.52 4.21 7.72
N LEU A 59 -2.46 4.36 8.65
CA LEU A 59 -2.16 4.63 10.06
C LEU A 59 -1.33 3.50 10.69
N LEU A 60 -1.66 2.25 10.40
CA LEU A 60 -0.87 1.09 10.85
C LEU A 60 0.56 1.15 10.31
N LEU A 61 0.75 1.45 9.03
CA LEU A 61 2.08 1.54 8.41
C LEU A 61 2.94 2.65 9.03
N VAL A 62 2.37 3.85 9.21
CA VAL A 62 3.04 4.97 9.87
C VAL A 62 3.38 4.62 11.32
N TYR A 63 2.46 3.95 12.03
CA TYR A 63 2.70 3.47 13.39
C TYR A 63 3.87 2.49 13.45
N LEU A 64 3.90 1.48 12.55
CA LEU A 64 4.98 0.50 12.46
C LEU A 64 6.33 1.15 12.14
N ALA A 65 6.34 2.13 11.21
CA ALA A 65 7.54 2.87 10.84
C ALA A 65 8.15 3.65 12.02
N ALA A 66 7.33 4.12 12.97
CA ALA A 66 7.75 4.86 14.15
C ALA A 66 8.30 3.98 15.29
N ARG A 67 8.21 2.64 15.19
CA ARG A 67 8.63 1.75 16.29
C ARG A 67 10.15 1.60 16.38
N ALA A 68 10.65 1.66 17.62
CA ALA A 68 12.05 1.37 17.94
C ALA A 68 12.45 -0.09 17.61
N THR A 69 11.53 -1.03 17.84
CA THR A 69 11.66 -2.44 17.46
C THR A 69 10.50 -2.81 16.55
N LEU A 70 10.81 -3.48 15.44
CA LEU A 70 9.82 -3.88 14.44
C LEU A 70 9.83 -5.41 14.32
N PRO A 71 8.85 -6.11 14.91
CA PRO A 71 8.74 -7.55 14.74
C PRO A 71 8.42 -7.90 13.27
N SER A 72 8.84 -9.09 12.83
CA SER A 72 8.68 -9.52 11.44
C SER A 72 7.23 -9.85 11.08
N TRP A 73 6.45 -10.37 12.04
CA TRP A 73 5.05 -10.79 11.81
C TRP A 73 4.16 -9.67 11.24
N PRO A 74 4.08 -8.45 11.82
CA PRO A 74 3.24 -7.40 11.25
C PRO A 74 3.65 -6.99 9.84
N VAL A 75 4.94 -7.00 9.52
CA VAL A 75 5.41 -6.64 8.18
C VAL A 75 5.03 -7.71 7.16
N TRP A 76 5.00 -8.99 7.55
CA TRP A 76 4.46 -10.05 6.68
C TRP A 76 2.97 -9.86 6.39
N CYS A 77 2.19 -9.44 7.39
CA CYS A 77 0.79 -9.08 7.18
C CYS A 77 0.64 -7.91 6.20
N VAL A 78 1.49 -6.87 6.31
CA VAL A 78 1.51 -5.74 5.37
C VAL A 78 1.77 -6.21 3.94
N VAL A 79 2.80 -7.04 3.74
CA VAL A 79 3.09 -7.61 2.41
C VAL A 79 1.89 -8.38 1.85
N ALA A 80 1.22 -9.18 2.69
CA ALA A 80 0.04 -9.95 2.27
C ALA A 80 -1.14 -9.05 1.89
N VAL A 81 -1.38 -7.97 2.65
CA VAL A 81 -2.41 -6.98 2.32
C VAL A 81 -2.07 -6.26 1.01
N ASN A 82 -0.82 -5.85 0.81
CA ASN A 82 -0.38 -5.20 -0.42
C ASN A 82 -0.52 -6.13 -1.64
N VAL A 83 -0.17 -7.41 -1.51
CA VAL A 83 -0.38 -8.39 -2.59
C VAL A 83 -1.88 -8.59 -2.88
N THR A 84 -2.70 -8.69 -1.84
CA THR A 84 -4.17 -8.82 -1.99
C THR A 84 -4.73 -7.60 -2.73
N TRP A 85 -4.31 -6.40 -2.36
CA TRP A 85 -4.72 -5.16 -3.01
C TRP A 85 -4.36 -5.10 -4.50
N VAL A 86 -3.18 -5.60 -4.89
CA VAL A 86 -2.77 -5.70 -6.30
C VAL A 86 -3.67 -6.67 -7.06
N VAL A 87 -3.95 -7.84 -6.47
CA VAL A 87 -4.86 -8.83 -7.07
C VAL A 87 -6.26 -8.25 -7.26
N ASP A 88 -6.80 -7.62 -6.22
CA ASP A 88 -8.12 -6.98 -6.26
C ASP A 88 -8.18 -5.84 -7.29
N SER A 89 -7.08 -5.09 -7.46
CA SER A 89 -7.00 -4.06 -8.49
C SER A 89 -7.12 -4.64 -9.91
N VAL A 90 -6.48 -5.78 -10.18
CA VAL A 90 -6.59 -6.47 -11.48
C VAL A 90 -8.00 -7.07 -11.65
N LEU A 91 -8.56 -7.67 -10.60
CA LEU A 91 -9.91 -8.23 -10.63
C LEU A 91 -10.96 -7.13 -10.84
N LEU A 92 -10.82 -5.96 -10.22
CA LEU A 92 -11.70 -4.82 -10.42
C LEU A 92 -11.71 -4.37 -11.89
N LEU A 93 -10.55 -4.31 -12.55
CA LEU A 93 -10.45 -3.88 -13.94
C LEU A 93 -10.98 -4.92 -14.95
N THR A 94 -11.00 -6.20 -14.58
CA THR A 94 -11.34 -7.31 -15.50
C THR A 94 -12.73 -7.90 -15.25
N HIS A 95 -13.21 -7.88 -14.01
CA HIS A 95 -14.46 -8.51 -13.56
C HIS A 95 -15.31 -7.59 -12.66
N GLY A 96 -14.83 -6.37 -12.36
CA GLY A 96 -15.53 -5.45 -11.46
C GLY A 96 -16.84 -4.93 -12.04
N PRO A 97 -17.79 -4.50 -11.19
CA PRO A 97 -19.07 -3.96 -11.61
C PRO A 97 -18.95 -2.50 -12.10
N THR A 98 -17.96 -2.22 -12.93
CA THR A 98 -17.60 -0.86 -13.35
C THR A 98 -17.01 -0.87 -14.76
N THR A 99 -17.12 0.25 -15.47
CA THR A 99 -16.56 0.41 -16.82
C THR A 99 -15.54 1.56 -16.80
N PRO A 100 -14.27 1.29 -16.42
CA PRO A 100 -13.28 2.34 -16.25
C PRO A 100 -12.99 3.06 -17.58
N THR A 101 -12.81 4.38 -17.52
CA THR A 101 -12.22 5.16 -18.61
C THR A 101 -10.74 4.82 -18.75
N GLY A 102 -10.09 5.27 -19.82
CA GLY A 102 -8.63 5.15 -19.95
C GLY A 102 -7.86 5.77 -18.77
N LEU A 103 -8.38 6.87 -18.21
CA LEU A 103 -7.85 7.48 -16.98
C LEU A 103 -8.07 6.60 -15.75
N GLY A 104 -9.23 5.94 -15.63
CA GLY A 104 -9.50 5.00 -14.54
C GLY A 104 -8.59 3.78 -14.57
N VAL A 105 -8.37 3.19 -15.75
CA VAL A 105 -7.39 2.11 -15.93
C VAL A 105 -5.99 2.58 -15.50
N ALA A 106 -5.56 3.75 -16.01
CA ALA A 106 -4.25 4.30 -15.65
C ALA A 106 -4.12 4.56 -14.14
N PHE A 107 -5.16 5.10 -13.51
CA PHE A 107 -5.21 5.37 -12.08
C PHE A 107 -5.05 4.08 -11.25
N VAL A 108 -5.87 3.06 -11.53
CA VAL A 108 -5.82 1.78 -10.80
C VAL A 108 -4.50 1.05 -11.04
N MET A 109 -4.00 1.04 -12.27
CA MET A 109 -2.72 0.39 -12.60
C MET A 109 -1.52 1.10 -11.99
N ALA A 110 -1.51 2.44 -11.98
CA ALA A 110 -0.41 3.21 -11.40
C ALA A 110 -0.26 2.91 -9.90
N GLN A 111 -1.36 2.93 -9.16
CA GLN A 111 -1.33 2.63 -7.73
C GLN A 111 -1.05 1.14 -7.47
N ALA A 112 -1.58 0.20 -8.27
CA ALA A 112 -1.25 -1.23 -8.14
C ALA A 112 0.24 -1.52 -8.38
N LEU A 113 0.86 -0.84 -9.36
CA LEU A 113 2.29 -0.96 -9.60
C LEU A 113 3.12 -0.40 -8.44
N ALA A 114 2.73 0.76 -7.91
CA ALA A 114 3.39 1.35 -6.74
C ALA A 114 3.31 0.41 -5.51
N VAL A 115 2.13 -0.16 -5.24
CA VAL A 115 1.91 -1.15 -4.17
C VAL A 115 2.72 -2.42 -4.39
N THR A 116 2.85 -2.88 -5.63
CA THR A 116 3.73 -4.02 -5.97
C THR A 116 5.19 -3.73 -5.61
N VAL A 117 5.67 -2.51 -5.88
CA VAL A 117 7.02 -2.08 -5.51
C VAL A 117 7.17 -2.03 -3.99
N PHE A 118 6.19 -1.49 -3.26
CA PHE A 118 6.21 -1.48 -1.80
C PHE A 118 6.27 -2.90 -1.22
N ALA A 119 5.38 -3.80 -1.65
CA ALA A 119 5.37 -5.20 -1.21
C ALA A 119 6.73 -5.89 -1.44
N ALA A 120 7.34 -5.68 -2.60
CA ALA A 120 8.65 -6.24 -2.92
C ALA A 120 9.76 -5.69 -2.02
N LEU A 121 9.77 -4.38 -1.76
CA LEU A 121 10.76 -3.73 -0.89
C LEU A 121 10.58 -4.12 0.58
N GLU A 122 9.35 -4.25 1.06
CA GLU A 122 9.02 -4.70 2.41
C GLU A 122 9.45 -6.14 2.63
N TYR A 123 9.14 -7.02 1.68
CA TYR A 123 9.57 -8.42 1.70
C TYR A 123 11.10 -8.56 1.66
N ALA A 124 11.77 -7.77 0.83
CA ALA A 124 13.24 -7.73 0.80
C ALA A 124 13.82 -7.25 2.13
N GLY A 125 13.21 -6.23 2.76
CA GLY A 125 13.58 -5.73 4.08
C GLY A 125 13.44 -6.79 5.17
N LEU A 126 12.31 -7.53 5.17
CA LEU A 126 12.04 -8.65 6.06
C LEU A 126 13.11 -9.74 5.97
N ARG A 127 13.41 -10.19 4.75
CA ARG A 127 14.38 -11.27 4.51
C ARG A 127 15.80 -10.90 4.94
N ARG A 128 16.19 -9.64 4.75
CA ARG A 128 17.49 -9.15 5.21
C ARG A 128 17.58 -9.05 6.73
N GLY A 129 16.48 -8.67 7.39
CA GLY A 129 16.40 -8.64 8.87
C GLY A 129 16.54 -10.03 9.49
N ALA A 130 15.89 -11.04 8.90
CA ALA A 130 16.00 -12.43 9.35
C ALA A 130 17.42 -12.98 9.22
N ALA A 131 18.08 -12.76 8.06
CA ALA A 131 19.44 -13.25 7.82
C ALA A 131 20.49 -12.67 8.78
N VAL A 132 20.35 -11.39 9.18
CA VAL A 132 21.24 -10.74 10.15
C VAL A 132 21.02 -11.25 11.58
N ALA A 133 19.80 -11.69 11.93
CA ALA A 133 19.53 -12.23 13.26
C ALA A 133 20.06 -13.65 13.48
N THR A 134 20.29 -14.40 12.40
CA THR A 134 20.85 -15.76 12.41
C THR A 134 22.36 -15.84 12.21
N ALA A 135 23.02 -14.72 11.88
CA ALA A 135 24.47 -14.62 11.68
C ALA A 135 25.16 -14.10 12.94
#